data_AF-A0A924ILG8-F1
#
_entry.id   AF-A0A924ILG8-F1
#
_cell.length_a   1.000
_cell.length_b   1.000
_cell.length_c   1.000
_cell.angle_alpha   90.00
_cell.angle_beta   90.00
_cell.angle_gamma   90.00
#
_symmetry.space_group_name_H-M   'P 1'
#
loop_
_entity.id
_entity.type
_entity.pdbx_description
1 polymer ?
#
loop_
_entity_poly.entity_id
_entity_poly.type
_entity_poly.pdbx_seq_one_letter_code
_entity_poly.pdbx_strand_id
1 'polypeptide(L)'
;GLLSLALARETVEAVVHLTESRFHLPNVSHTFHGRDVFAPVAAHLAKGVAITDFGPVVTDWHTINLPTAERVEGQINGIVLEIDRFGNLCTNIPQALIPTDVALSIKIAGYGLKGISATYGDVPPGKLLALIGSQDTLEIACRNGSAQDKLGVDRGQSVVLTWQH
;
A
#
# COMPACT_ATOMS: atom_id res chain seq x y z
N GLY A 1 12.93 -6.85 -3.58
CA GLY A 1 12.04 -5.69 -3.80
C GLY A 1 10.58 -5.96 -3.48
N LEU A 2 10.01 -7.13 -3.82
CA LEU A 2 8.58 -7.42 -3.64
C LEU A 2 8.07 -7.17 -2.21
N LEU A 3 8.85 -7.56 -1.20
CA LEU A 3 8.47 -7.45 0.20
C LEU A 3 8.76 -6.06 0.83
N SER A 4 9.19 -5.05 0.07
CA SER A 4 9.64 -3.77 0.65
C SER A 4 8.60 -3.10 1.55
N LEU A 5 7.31 -3.13 1.17
CA LEU A 5 6.23 -2.58 1.99
C LEU A 5 6.03 -3.35 3.30
N ALA A 6 6.07 -4.68 3.25
CA ALA A 6 5.92 -5.52 4.43
C ALA A 6 7.12 -5.33 5.39
N LEU A 7 8.34 -5.33 4.85
CA LEU A 7 9.58 -5.10 5.61
C LEU A 7 9.61 -3.72 6.29
N ALA A 8 8.94 -2.71 5.72
CA ALA A 8 8.86 -1.37 6.31
C ALA A 8 7.83 -1.26 7.44
N ARG A 9 6.91 -2.22 7.56
CA ARG A 9 5.82 -2.21 8.56
C ARG A 9 6.03 -3.20 9.69
N GLU A 10 6.80 -4.26 9.44
CA GLU A 10 7.00 -5.38 10.36
C GLU A 10 8.41 -5.40 10.96
N THR A 11 8.54 -6.01 12.14
CA THR A 11 9.85 -6.36 12.68
C THR A 11 10.33 -7.66 12.04
N VAL A 12 11.50 -7.63 11.42
CA VAL A 12 12.07 -8.79 10.70
C VAL A 12 13.05 -9.51 11.61
N GLU A 13 12.72 -10.73 12.00
CA GLU A 13 13.59 -11.55 12.87
C GLU A 13 14.74 -12.22 12.10
N ALA A 14 14.47 -12.70 10.89
CA ALA A 14 15.46 -13.34 10.04
C ALA A 14 15.07 -13.26 8.56
N VAL A 15 16.09 -13.18 7.70
CA VAL A 15 15.96 -13.34 6.25
C VAL A 15 16.99 -14.38 5.83
N VAL A 16 16.59 -15.32 4.96
CA VAL A 16 17.47 -16.40 4.48
C VAL A 16 17.46 -16.46 2.95
N HIS A 17 18.57 -16.93 2.37
CA HIS A 17 18.64 -17.26 0.96
C HIS A 17 18.22 -18.73 0.77
N LEU A 18 17.21 -18.98 -0.08
CA LEU A 18 16.70 -20.33 -0.34
C LEU A 18 17.67 -21.13 -1.23
N THR A 19 18.70 -21.69 -0.63
CA THR A 19 19.73 -22.48 -1.33
C THR A 19 19.59 -23.99 -1.10
N GLU A 20 18.82 -24.40 -0.09
CA GLU A 20 18.72 -25.80 0.29
C GLU A 20 17.71 -26.57 -0.57
N SER A 21 18.23 -27.17 -1.66
CA SER A 21 17.45 -27.81 -2.71
C SER A 21 16.55 -28.98 -2.28
N ARG A 22 16.82 -29.61 -1.12
CA ARG A 22 15.94 -30.69 -0.59
C ARG A 22 14.52 -30.21 -0.27
N PHE A 23 14.31 -28.90 -0.14
CA PHE A 23 12.99 -28.28 0.08
C PHE A 23 12.34 -27.76 -1.21
N HIS A 24 12.97 -27.97 -2.37
CA HIS A 24 12.43 -27.56 -3.68
C HIS A 24 11.79 -28.76 -4.38
N LEU A 25 11.07 -28.52 -5.48
CA LEU A 25 10.69 -29.62 -6.37
C LEU A 25 11.93 -30.19 -7.09
N PRO A 26 11.94 -31.49 -7.43
CA PRO A 26 13.10 -32.13 -8.09
C PRO A 26 13.52 -31.46 -9.40
N ASN A 27 12.57 -30.90 -10.15
CA ASN A 27 12.82 -30.20 -11.40
C ASN A 27 12.44 -28.73 -11.24
N VAL A 28 13.44 -27.86 -11.06
CA VAL A 28 13.25 -26.41 -10.99
C VAL A 28 13.26 -25.82 -12.39
N SER A 29 12.12 -25.27 -12.83
CA SER A 29 11.99 -24.64 -14.14
C SER A 29 12.51 -23.20 -14.14
N HIS A 30 13.08 -22.76 -15.26
CA HIS A 30 13.61 -21.39 -15.40
C HIS A 30 12.54 -20.29 -15.39
N THR A 31 11.27 -20.63 -15.59
CA THR A 31 10.19 -19.65 -15.78
C THR A 31 9.17 -19.67 -14.64
N PHE A 32 9.24 -20.62 -13.70
CA PHE A 32 8.21 -20.76 -12.67
C PHE A 32 8.74 -21.14 -11.27
N HIS A 33 9.73 -20.40 -10.78
CA HIS A 33 10.26 -20.55 -9.42
C HIS A 33 9.19 -20.37 -8.32
N GLY A 34 8.09 -19.66 -8.59
CA GLY A 34 6.95 -19.58 -7.66
C GLY A 34 6.39 -20.94 -7.30
N ARG A 35 6.23 -21.83 -8.28
CA ARG A 35 5.75 -23.20 -8.09
C ARG A 35 6.86 -24.12 -7.59
N ASP A 36 8.07 -23.97 -8.15
CA ASP A 36 9.11 -24.99 -7.98
C ASP A 36 10.00 -24.77 -6.74
N VAL A 37 10.09 -23.53 -6.24
CA VAL A 37 10.93 -23.13 -5.12
C VAL A 37 10.09 -22.51 -4.00
N PHE A 38 9.35 -21.44 -4.28
CA PHE A 38 8.67 -20.68 -3.22
C PHE A 38 7.50 -21.44 -2.58
N ALA A 39 6.64 -22.08 -3.39
CA ALA A 39 5.51 -22.85 -2.88
C ALA A 39 5.92 -24.03 -1.96
N PRO A 40 6.87 -24.92 -2.33
CA PRO A 40 7.25 -26.02 -1.45
C PRO A 40 7.98 -25.53 -0.19
N VAL A 41 8.84 -24.50 -0.28
CA VAL A 41 9.47 -23.88 0.90
C VAL A 41 8.40 -23.33 1.85
N ALA A 42 7.40 -22.61 1.34
CA ALA A 42 6.29 -22.10 2.15
C ALA A 42 5.50 -23.24 2.83
N ALA A 43 5.29 -24.36 2.12
CA ALA A 43 4.62 -25.53 2.68
C ALA A 43 5.43 -26.20 3.79
N HIS A 44 6.76 -26.27 3.66
CA HIS A 44 7.65 -26.78 4.71
C HIS A 44 7.70 -25.85 5.93
N LEU A 45 7.79 -24.53 5.71
CA LEU A 45 7.75 -23.53 6.77
C LEU A 45 6.44 -23.62 7.56
N ALA A 46 5.30 -23.76 6.87
CA ALA A 46 3.99 -23.96 7.49
C ALA A 46 3.89 -25.27 8.31
N LYS A 47 4.73 -26.28 8.03
CA LYS A 47 4.86 -27.51 8.81
C LYS A 47 5.83 -27.41 10.00
N GLY A 48 6.40 -26.22 10.24
CA GLY A 48 7.30 -25.96 11.36
C GLY A 48 8.77 -26.23 11.11
N VAL A 49 9.19 -26.39 9.84
CA VAL A 49 10.63 -26.39 9.51
C VAL A 49 11.21 -25.01 9.83
N ALA A 50 12.36 -24.98 10.51
CA ALA A 50 12.99 -23.74 10.92
C ALA A 50 13.42 -22.91 9.70
N ILE A 51 13.24 -21.58 9.75
CA ILE A 51 13.58 -20.70 8.63
C ILE A 51 15.06 -20.81 8.23
N THR A 52 15.94 -21.02 9.20
CA THR A 52 17.39 -21.20 9.01
C THR A 52 17.76 -22.49 8.30
N ASP A 53 16.86 -23.47 8.20
CA ASP A 53 17.15 -24.73 7.51
C ASP A 53 17.08 -24.58 5.99
N PHE A 54 16.43 -23.53 5.47
CA PHE A 54 16.28 -23.30 4.03
C PHE A 54 17.53 -22.71 3.35
N GLY A 55 18.51 -22.27 4.14
CA GLY A 55 19.79 -21.77 3.67
C GLY A 55 20.36 -20.66 4.56
N PRO A 56 21.43 -20.00 4.11
CA PRO A 56 22.16 -19.05 4.95
C PRO A 56 21.34 -17.79 5.24
N VAL A 57 21.50 -17.27 6.45
CA VAL A 57 20.96 -15.95 6.83
C VAL A 57 21.62 -14.88 5.97
N VAL A 58 20.80 -13.95 5.48
CA VAL A 58 21.25 -12.79 4.70
C VAL A 58 20.90 -11.51 5.42
N THR A 59 21.79 -10.53 5.33
CA THR A 59 21.62 -9.18 5.90
C THR A 59 21.56 -8.10 4.82
N ASP A 60 21.86 -8.46 3.57
CA ASP A 60 21.81 -7.58 2.41
C ASP A 60 20.72 -8.09 1.46
N TRP A 61 19.64 -7.34 1.36
CA TRP A 61 18.51 -7.64 0.49
C TRP A 61 18.01 -6.38 -0.20
N HIS A 62 17.53 -6.55 -1.43
CA HIS A 62 17.04 -5.43 -2.21
C HIS A 62 15.68 -4.93 -1.72
N THR A 63 15.64 -3.70 -1.22
CA THR A 63 14.42 -2.90 -1.04
C THR A 63 14.23 -1.95 -2.21
N ILE A 64 12.99 -1.51 -2.41
CA ILE A 64 12.63 -0.44 -3.36
C ILE A 64 12.19 0.75 -2.52
N ASN A 65 12.69 1.95 -2.84
CA ASN A 65 12.22 3.18 -2.23
C ASN A 65 10.82 3.49 -2.76
N LEU A 66 9.85 3.45 -1.86
CA LEU A 66 8.47 3.81 -2.18
C LEU A 66 8.22 5.25 -1.75
N PRO A 67 7.46 6.02 -2.54
CA PRO A 67 7.15 7.39 -2.19
C PRO A 67 6.35 7.43 -0.88
N THR A 68 6.89 8.11 0.11
CA THR A 68 6.23 8.34 1.41
C THR A 68 5.52 9.68 1.40
N ALA A 69 4.37 9.77 2.07
CA ALA A 69 3.75 11.06 2.32
C ALA A 69 4.62 11.90 3.26
N GLU A 70 4.72 13.19 2.99
CA GLU A 70 5.50 14.14 3.77
C GLU A 70 4.56 15.02 4.59
N ARG A 71 4.69 14.98 5.93
CA ARG A 71 3.96 15.87 6.83
C ARG A 71 4.82 17.08 7.15
N VAL A 72 4.28 18.25 6.86
CA VAL A 72 4.84 19.57 7.22
C VAL A 72 3.85 20.31 8.11
N GLU A 73 4.22 21.49 8.60
CA GLU A 73 3.33 22.30 9.44
C GLU A 73 2.05 22.68 8.68
N GLY A 74 0.89 22.29 9.21
CA GLY A 74 -0.43 22.58 8.62
C GLY A 74 -0.82 21.76 7.38
N GLN A 75 0.05 20.86 6.88
CA GLN A 75 -0.20 20.15 5.62
C GLN A 75 0.48 18.76 5.54
N ILE A 76 -0.12 17.85 4.77
CA ILE A 76 0.47 16.59 4.33
C ILE A 76 0.47 16.55 2.80
N ASN A 77 1.64 16.28 2.22
CA ASN A 77 1.86 16.07 0.80
C ASN A 77 1.92 14.57 0.50
N GLY A 78 1.06 14.09 -0.37
CA GLY A 78 1.08 12.72 -0.85
C GLY A 78 0.83 12.63 -2.34
N ILE A 79 0.69 11.40 -2.80
CA ILE A 79 0.35 11.07 -4.19
C ILE A 79 -0.68 9.95 -4.23
N VAL A 80 -1.38 9.84 -5.36
CA VAL A 80 -2.12 8.62 -5.72
C VAL A 80 -1.11 7.50 -5.99
N LEU A 81 -1.10 6.48 -5.14
CA LEU A 81 -0.17 5.35 -5.24
C LEU A 81 -0.73 4.25 -6.17
N GLU A 82 -2.04 4.01 -6.05
CA GLU A 82 -2.79 2.98 -6.74
C GLU A 82 -4.18 3.52 -7.12
N ILE A 83 -4.72 2.98 -8.21
CA ILE A 83 -6.12 3.16 -8.59
C ILE A 83 -6.75 1.77 -8.57
N ASP A 84 -7.77 1.58 -7.74
CA ASP A 84 -8.44 0.29 -7.62
C ASP A 84 -9.33 -0.01 -8.84
N ARG A 85 -9.87 -1.23 -8.89
CA ARG A 85 -10.73 -1.67 -10.01
C ARG A 85 -12.04 -0.88 -10.17
N PHE A 86 -12.45 -0.11 -9.15
CA PHE A 86 -13.65 0.72 -9.18
C PHE A 86 -13.34 2.17 -9.58
N GLY A 87 -12.06 2.52 -9.70
CA GLY A 87 -11.59 3.87 -9.97
C GLY A 87 -11.46 4.73 -8.72
N ASN A 88 -11.37 4.14 -7.53
CA ASN A 88 -10.99 4.87 -6.32
C ASN A 88 -9.49 5.14 -6.32
N LEU A 89 -9.09 6.30 -5.81
CA LEU A 89 -7.71 6.76 -5.78
C LEU A 89 -7.12 6.50 -4.40
N CYS A 90 -6.36 5.43 -4.27
CA CYS A 90 -5.68 5.06 -3.02
C CYS A 90 -4.38 5.87 -2.91
N THR A 91 -4.27 6.71 -1.89
CA THR A 91 -3.08 7.56 -1.70
C THR A 91 -2.03 6.89 -0.81
N ASN A 92 -0.83 7.44 -0.80
CA ASN A 92 0.21 7.05 0.16
C ASN A 92 0.13 7.81 1.50
N ILE A 93 -0.97 8.53 1.79
CA ILE A 93 -1.16 9.30 3.03
C ILE A 93 -1.77 8.38 4.10
N PRO A 94 -1.02 7.93 5.12
CA PRO A 94 -1.54 7.07 6.17
C PRO A 94 -2.47 7.83 7.11
N GLN A 95 -3.51 7.17 7.61
CA GLN A 95 -4.41 7.71 8.63
C GLN A 95 -3.65 8.23 9.86
N ALA A 96 -2.59 7.52 10.27
CA ALA A 96 -1.76 7.89 11.42
C ALA A 96 -1.08 9.27 11.29
N LEU A 97 -0.91 9.80 10.06
CA LEU A 97 -0.36 11.15 9.86
C LEU A 97 -1.43 12.24 9.94
N ILE A 98 -2.70 11.89 9.77
CA ILE A 98 -3.81 12.85 9.66
C ILE A 98 -4.20 13.31 11.07
N PRO A 99 -4.23 14.63 11.35
CA PRO A 99 -4.67 15.13 12.64
C PRO A 99 -6.18 14.88 12.85
N THR A 100 -6.56 14.57 14.08
CA THR A 100 -7.96 14.47 14.51
C THR A 100 -8.45 15.82 15.04
N ASP A 101 -9.77 15.98 15.14
CA ASP A 101 -10.43 17.11 15.81
C ASP A 101 -10.16 18.50 15.21
N VAL A 102 -9.71 18.55 13.96
CA VAL A 102 -9.49 19.78 13.17
C VAL A 102 -10.25 19.72 11.85
N ALA A 103 -10.57 20.89 11.30
CA ALA A 103 -11.20 20.98 9.99
C ALA A 103 -10.21 20.62 8.88
N LEU A 104 -10.45 19.51 8.19
CA LEU A 104 -9.61 19.02 7.10
C LEU A 104 -10.11 19.52 5.74
N SER A 105 -9.16 19.85 4.86
CA SER A 105 -9.39 20.13 3.44
C SER A 105 -8.41 19.33 2.60
N ILE A 106 -8.92 18.61 1.61
CA ILE A 106 -8.13 17.78 0.70
C ILE A 106 -8.20 18.37 -0.70
N LYS A 107 -7.06 18.49 -1.38
CA LYS A 107 -6.94 18.98 -2.75
C LYS A 107 -6.32 17.93 -3.65
N ILE A 108 -6.93 17.72 -4.81
CA ILE A 108 -6.42 16.87 -5.88
C ILE A 108 -6.85 17.44 -7.23
N ALA A 109 -5.92 17.60 -8.19
CA ALA A 109 -6.22 18.06 -9.56
C ALA A 109 -7.15 19.30 -9.64
N GLY A 110 -6.98 20.27 -8.73
CA GLY A 110 -7.82 21.48 -8.68
C GLY A 110 -9.17 21.32 -7.97
N TYR A 111 -9.56 20.10 -7.60
CA TYR A 111 -10.76 19.82 -6.81
C TYR A 111 -10.46 19.89 -5.31
N GLY A 112 -11.42 20.45 -4.55
CA GLY A 112 -11.38 20.52 -3.10
C GLY A 112 -12.46 19.64 -2.46
N LEU A 113 -12.07 18.80 -1.50
CA LEU A 113 -12.94 18.00 -0.65
C LEU A 113 -12.79 18.48 0.79
N LYS A 114 -13.88 18.44 1.57
CA LYS A 114 -13.89 18.85 2.97
C LYS A 114 -14.10 17.64 3.86
N GLY A 115 -13.28 17.53 4.91
CA GLY A 115 -13.36 16.44 5.86
C GLY A 115 -13.04 15.07 5.26
N ILE A 116 -13.20 14.06 6.10
CA ILE A 116 -13.07 12.64 5.76
C ILE A 116 -14.39 11.98 6.18
N SER A 117 -15.08 11.36 5.23
CA SER A 117 -16.31 10.62 5.44
C SER A 117 -16.03 9.27 6.11
N ALA A 118 -17.01 8.75 6.84
CA ALA A 118 -16.94 7.43 7.45
C ALA A 118 -17.25 6.31 6.44
N THR A 119 -18.12 6.59 5.46
CA THR A 119 -18.51 5.61 4.44
C THR A 119 -18.90 6.28 3.12
N TYR A 120 -18.90 5.49 2.03
CA TYR A 120 -19.39 5.91 0.71
C TYR A 120 -20.81 6.48 0.74
N GLY A 121 -21.64 6.07 1.70
CA GLY A 121 -23.02 6.53 1.87
C GLY A 121 -23.18 8.00 2.29
N ASP A 122 -22.13 8.64 2.80
CA ASP A 122 -22.18 9.97 3.41
C ASP A 122 -22.36 11.11 2.39
N VAL A 123 -22.19 10.82 1.09
CA VAL A 123 -22.42 11.79 0.00
C VAL A 123 -23.45 11.26 -0.99
N PRO A 124 -24.20 12.09 -1.73
CA PRO A 124 -25.11 11.62 -2.77
C PRO A 124 -24.41 10.84 -3.90
N PRO A 125 -25.13 9.95 -4.63
CA PRO A 125 -24.56 9.27 -5.79
C PRO A 125 -23.95 10.24 -6.81
N GLY A 126 -22.81 9.85 -7.38
CA GLY A 126 -22.02 10.63 -8.32
C GLY A 126 -21.19 11.75 -7.67
N LYS A 127 -21.18 11.91 -6.35
CA LYS A 127 -20.33 12.90 -5.67
C LYS A 127 -19.01 12.28 -5.23
N LEU A 128 -17.96 13.10 -5.27
CA LEU A 128 -16.65 12.76 -4.74
C LEU A 128 -16.67 12.85 -3.21
N LEU A 129 -15.88 11.99 -2.57
CA LEU A 129 -15.64 11.99 -1.14
C LEU A 129 -14.19 11.56 -0.86
N ALA A 130 -13.69 11.94 0.31
CA ALA A 130 -12.47 11.38 0.88
C ALA A 130 -12.87 10.49 2.06
N LEU A 131 -12.25 9.32 2.22
CA LEU A 131 -12.46 8.40 3.34
C LEU A 131 -11.15 7.71 3.71
N ILE A 132 -11.12 6.98 4.82
CA ILE A 132 -10.02 6.05 5.10
C ILE A 132 -10.37 4.70 4.48
N GLY A 133 -9.55 4.26 3.54
CA GLY A 133 -9.72 2.98 2.86
C GLY A 133 -9.24 1.80 3.70
N SER A 134 -9.44 0.58 3.19
CA SER A 134 -9.07 -0.68 3.86
C SER A 134 -7.56 -0.87 4.12
N GLN A 135 -6.71 -0.03 3.54
CA GLN A 135 -5.26 -0.04 3.73
C GLN A 135 -4.79 0.99 4.78
N ASP A 136 -5.71 1.54 5.57
CA ASP A 136 -5.47 2.62 6.55
C ASP A 136 -4.82 3.87 5.95
N THR A 137 -5.14 4.15 4.69
CA THR A 137 -4.70 5.36 3.97
C THR A 137 -5.88 6.18 3.49
N LEU A 138 -5.65 7.47 3.25
CA LEU A 138 -6.63 8.35 2.64
C LEU A 138 -6.94 7.85 1.22
N GLU A 139 -8.22 7.67 0.93
CA GLU A 139 -8.77 7.28 -0.35
C GLU A 139 -9.71 8.38 -0.86
N ILE A 140 -9.64 8.67 -2.15
CA ILE A 140 -10.57 9.57 -2.83
C ILE A 140 -11.44 8.75 -3.77
N ALA A 141 -12.75 8.80 -3.53
CA ALA A 141 -13.72 7.95 -4.19
C ALA A 141 -14.86 8.78 -4.80
N CYS A 142 -15.67 8.13 -5.65
CA CYS A 142 -16.92 8.68 -6.18
C CYS A 142 -18.05 7.71 -5.85
N ARG A 143 -19.09 8.14 -5.12
CA ARG A 143 -20.19 7.23 -4.80
C ARG A 143 -20.86 6.74 -6.09
N ASN A 144 -20.93 5.43 -6.31
CA ASN A 144 -21.51 4.81 -7.51
C ASN A 144 -20.86 5.30 -8.82
N GLY A 145 -19.55 5.56 -8.82
CA GLY A 145 -18.81 5.94 -10.02
C GLY A 145 -17.30 5.83 -9.82
N SER A 146 -16.54 6.23 -10.85
CA SER A 146 -15.07 6.25 -10.83
C SER A 146 -14.57 7.65 -10.45
N ALA A 147 -13.74 7.75 -9.42
CA ALA A 147 -13.06 9.00 -9.09
C ALA A 147 -11.97 9.32 -10.12
N GLN A 148 -11.29 8.29 -10.64
CA GLN A 148 -10.33 8.40 -11.74
C GLN A 148 -10.96 9.08 -12.96
N ASP A 149 -12.09 8.57 -13.46
CA ASP A 149 -12.72 9.10 -14.68
C ASP A 149 -13.23 10.52 -14.46
N LYS A 150 -13.74 10.79 -13.25
CA LYS A 150 -14.31 12.09 -12.90
C LYS A 150 -13.26 13.18 -12.73
N LEU A 151 -12.08 12.82 -12.22
CA LEU A 151 -10.98 13.75 -11.97
C LEU A 151 -9.99 13.80 -13.14
N GLY A 152 -9.96 12.76 -13.99
CA GLY A 152 -9.01 12.64 -15.11
C GLY A 152 -7.56 12.52 -14.65
N VAL A 153 -7.31 11.75 -13.58
CA VAL A 153 -5.99 11.66 -12.93
C VAL A 153 -5.44 10.24 -12.96
N ASP A 154 -4.11 10.13 -12.91
CA ASP A 154 -3.41 8.84 -12.88
C ASP A 154 -2.55 8.68 -11.61
N ARG A 155 -1.93 7.50 -11.49
CA ARG A 155 -0.92 7.22 -10.47
C ARG A 155 0.18 8.29 -10.50
N GLY A 156 0.62 8.72 -9.32
CA GLY A 156 1.58 9.82 -9.16
C GLY A 156 0.93 11.19 -9.04
N GLN A 157 -0.38 11.33 -9.27
CA GLN A 157 -1.08 12.60 -9.05
C GLN A 157 -0.90 13.09 -7.62
N SER A 158 -0.48 14.35 -7.46
CA SER A 158 -0.32 14.98 -6.15
C SER A 158 -1.66 15.14 -5.43
N VAL A 159 -1.65 14.80 -4.14
CA VAL A 159 -2.74 14.98 -3.19
C VAL A 159 -2.21 15.79 -2.01
N VAL A 160 -2.94 16.83 -1.64
CA VAL A 160 -2.56 17.73 -0.55
C VAL A 160 -3.68 17.76 0.48
N LEU A 161 -3.38 17.40 1.73
CA LEU A 161 -4.29 17.51 2.86
C LEU A 161 -3.83 18.65 3.77
N THR A 162 -4.71 19.59 4.07
CA THR A 162 -4.43 20.78 4.90
C THR A 162 -5.41 20.88 6.06
N TRP A 163 -5.00 21.52 7.15
CA TRP A 163 -5.88 21.90 8.26
C TRP A 163 -5.58 23.32 8.73
N GLN A 164 -6.56 23.93 9.39
CA GLN A 164 -6.36 25.18 10.12
C GLN A 164 -6.33 24.88 11.62
N HIS A 165 -5.37 25.47 12.31
CA HIS A 165 -5.29 25.47 13.77
C HIS A 165 -6.28 26.45 14.39
#